data_AF-A0A177QAS1-F1
#
_entry.id   AF-A0A177QAS1-F1
#
_cell.length_a   1.000
_cell.length_b   1.000
_cell.length_c   1.000
_cell.angle_alpha   90.00
_cell.angle_beta   90.00
_cell.angle_gamma   90.00
#
_symmetry.space_group_name_H-M   'P 1'
#
loop_
_entity.id
_entity.type
_entity.pdbx_description
1 polymer ?
#
loop_
_entity_poly.entity_id
_entity_poly.type
_entity_poly.pdbx_seq_one_letter_code
_entity_poly.pdbx_strand_id
1 'polypeptide(L)'
;MRNLILALFLLAGGLTLSGIVANGYRLLANKPEGRLATWAYYGVMLLAGPSVLFENSTRSFRKKECSGLSYSFAVGLAVYWAFILGLGMLNLREVL
;
A
#
# COMPACT_ATOMS: atom_id res chain seq x y z
N MET A 1 5.97 -24.72 5.49
CA MET A 1 5.96 -23.83 6.68
C MET A 1 6.85 -22.60 6.52
N ARG A 2 8.17 -22.72 6.33
CA ARG A 2 9.09 -21.57 6.13
C ARG A 2 8.60 -20.56 5.06
N ASN A 3 8.26 -21.05 3.86
CA ASN A 3 7.84 -20.17 2.76
C ASN A 3 6.53 -19.44 3.05
N LEU A 4 5.60 -20.06 3.78
CA LEU A 4 4.35 -19.42 4.20
C LEU A 4 4.62 -18.32 5.22
N ILE A 5 5.49 -18.57 6.20
CA ILE A 5 5.90 -17.58 7.19
C ILE A 5 6.58 -16.38 6.51
N LEU A 6 7.51 -16.64 5.58
CA LEU A 6 8.14 -15.59 4.79
C LEU A 6 7.10 -14.81 3.97
N ALA A 7 6.14 -15.50 3.37
CA ALA A 7 5.12 -14.84 2.58
C ALA A 7 4.25 -13.90 3.43
N LEU A 8 3.80 -14.37 4.60
CA LEU A 8 3.04 -13.57 5.56
C LEU A 8 3.87 -12.41 6.11
N PHE A 9 5.16 -12.63 6.39
CA PHE A 9 6.07 -11.59 6.86
C PHE A 9 6.26 -10.48 5.82
N LEU A 10 6.47 -10.86 4.56
CA LEU A 10 6.57 -9.93 3.42
C LEU A 10 5.31 -9.09 3.27
N LEU A 11 4.16 -9.74 3.31
CA LEU A 11 2.84 -9.12 3.16
C LEU A 11 2.58 -8.13 4.32
N ALA A 12 2.83 -8.55 5.55
CA ALA A 12 2.70 -7.71 6.74
C ALA A 12 3.70 -6.54 6.73
N GLY A 13 4.96 -6.80 6.36
CA GLY A 13 6.00 -5.78 6.24
C GLY A 13 5.66 -4.73 5.19
N GLY A 14 5.23 -5.15 4.01
CA GLY A 14 4.81 -4.25 2.94
C GLY A 14 3.56 -3.43 3.26
N LEU A 15 2.56 -4.03 3.93
CA LEU A 15 1.39 -3.29 4.44
C LEU A 15 1.80 -2.27 5.51
N THR A 16 2.70 -2.65 6.41
CA THR A 16 3.20 -1.77 7.48
C THR A 16 3.95 -0.58 6.90
N LEU A 17 4.91 -0.83 5.98
CA LEU A 17 5.63 0.22 5.27
C LEU A 17 4.66 1.16 4.55
N SER A 18 3.69 0.58 3.82
CA SER A 18 2.67 1.35 3.12
C SER A 18 1.88 2.26 4.06
N GLY A 19 1.43 1.73 5.19
CA GLY A 19 0.71 2.50 6.21
C GLY A 19 1.56 3.62 6.82
N ILE A 20 2.83 3.35 7.14
CA ILE A 20 3.75 4.37 7.66
C ILE A 20 3.91 5.51 6.65
N VAL A 21 4.16 5.20 5.38
CA VAL A 21 4.36 6.20 4.34
C VAL A 21 3.08 7.00 4.08
N ALA A 22 1.92 6.34 4.04
CA ALA A 22 0.62 7.00 3.84
C ALA A 22 0.32 8.01 4.96
N ASN A 23 0.53 7.61 6.22
CA ASN A 23 0.30 8.47 7.37
C ASN A 23 1.36 9.58 7.49
N GLY A 24 2.63 9.25 7.25
CA GLY A 24 3.72 10.23 7.24
C GLY A 24 3.47 11.33 6.20
N TYR A 25 3.04 10.96 5.00
CA TYR A 25 2.65 11.95 3.99
C TYR A 25 1.45 12.79 4.42
N ARG A 26 0.39 12.19 4.98
CA ARG A 26 -0.78 12.95 5.48
C ARG A 26 -0.41 13.95 6.59
N LEU A 27 0.59 13.64 7.41
CA LEU A 27 1.06 14.52 8.48
C LEU A 27 1.97 15.65 7.98
N LEU A 28 2.83 15.35 7.01
CA LEU A 28 3.88 16.27 6.54
C LEU A 28 3.44 17.13 5.34
N ALA A 29 2.58 16.58 4.47
CA ALA A 29 2.14 17.27 3.27
C ALA A 29 0.81 17.98 3.52
N ASN A 30 0.87 19.31 3.62
CA ASN A 30 -0.30 20.14 3.31
C ASN A 30 -0.60 20.03 1.81
N LYS A 31 -1.88 20.20 1.43
CA LYS A 31 -2.43 19.99 0.06
C LYS A 31 -1.38 20.30 -1.02
N PRO A 32 -1.08 19.36 -1.95
CA PRO A 32 0.00 19.55 -2.91
C PRO A 32 -0.33 20.71 -3.85
N GLU A 33 0.35 21.85 -3.67
CA GLU A 33 0.27 23.00 -4.57
C GLU A 33 1.50 23.02 -5.48
N GLY A 34 1.27 22.92 -6.79
CA GLY A 34 2.32 22.98 -7.82
C GLY A 34 2.79 21.63 -8.39
N ARG A 35 3.42 21.67 -9.57
CA ARG A 35 3.80 20.48 -10.36
C ARG A 35 4.78 19.55 -9.62
N LEU A 36 5.78 20.10 -8.93
CA LEU A 36 6.75 19.31 -8.15
C LEU A 36 6.09 18.56 -6.99
N ALA A 37 5.14 19.20 -6.30
CA ALA A 37 4.38 18.55 -5.23
C ALA A 37 3.50 17.42 -5.78
N THR A 38 2.95 17.57 -6.98
CA THR A 38 2.19 16.50 -7.65
C THR A 38 3.07 15.28 -8.00
N TRP A 39 4.29 15.50 -8.50
CA TRP A 39 5.21 14.40 -8.77
C TRP A 39 5.66 13.70 -7.49
N ALA A 40 5.98 14.46 -6.43
CA ALA A 40 6.30 13.90 -5.12
C ALA A 40 5.12 13.09 -4.55
N TYR A 41 3.90 13.59 -4.69
CA TYR A 41 2.69 12.87 -4.31
C TYR A 41 2.57 11.51 -5.03
N TYR A 42 2.77 11.48 -6.35
CA TYR A 42 2.73 10.20 -7.08
C TYR A 42 3.83 9.24 -6.63
N GLY A 43 5.04 9.74 -6.36
CA GLY A 43 6.13 8.92 -5.83
C GLY A 43 5.81 8.30 -4.48
N VAL A 44 5.25 9.08 -3.55
CA VAL A 44 4.77 8.59 -2.25
C VAL A 44 3.64 7.57 -2.43
N MET A 45 2.74 7.82 -3.38
CA MET A 45 1.59 6.95 -3.64
C MET A 45 2.00 5.55 -4.11
N LEU A 46 3.18 5.39 -4.71
CA LEU A 46 3.71 4.06 -5.05
C LEU A 46 3.94 3.18 -3.82
N LEU A 47 4.30 3.79 -2.70
CA LEU A 47 4.53 3.10 -1.42
C LEU A 47 3.26 3.08 -0.56
N ALA A 48 2.52 4.17 -0.51
CA ALA A 48 1.27 4.29 0.24
C ALA A 48 0.08 3.53 -0.41
N GLY A 49 0.21 3.17 -1.69
CA GLY A 49 -0.85 2.60 -2.53
C GLY A 49 -1.59 1.41 -1.92
N PRO A 50 -0.92 0.35 -1.42
CA PRO A 50 -1.59 -0.81 -0.84
C PRO A 50 -2.56 -0.46 0.30
N SER A 51 -2.10 0.32 1.27
CA SER A 51 -2.92 0.69 2.44
C SER A 51 -4.10 1.60 2.05
N VAL A 52 -3.88 2.55 1.14
CA VAL A 52 -4.93 3.45 0.65
C VAL A 52 -5.97 2.69 -0.19
N LEU A 53 -5.54 1.77 -1.05
CA LEU A 53 -6.44 0.95 -1.87
C LEU A 53 -7.28 0.00 -1.01
N PHE A 54 -6.65 -0.61 0.00
CA PHE A 54 -7.36 -1.45 0.97
C PHE A 54 -8.38 -0.64 1.76
N GLU A 55 -8.00 0.51 2.33
CA GLU A 55 -8.89 1.40 3.08
C GLU A 55 -10.10 1.86 2.21
N ASN A 56 -9.84 2.31 0.99
CA ASN A 56 -10.87 2.79 0.08
C ASN A 56 -11.83 1.68 -0.37
N SER A 57 -11.31 0.50 -0.71
CA SER A 57 -12.13 -0.63 -1.14
C SER A 57 -13.02 -1.15 0.00
N THR A 58 -12.48 -1.30 1.22
CA THR A 58 -13.28 -1.69 2.39
C THR A 58 -14.33 -0.65 2.73
N ARG A 59 -14.01 0.65 2.63
CA ARG A 59 -14.97 1.73 2.85
C ARG A 59 -16.11 1.71 1.83
N SER A 60 -15.80 1.53 0.53
CA SER A 60 -16.80 1.48 -0.53
C SER A 60 -17.71 0.25 -0.42
N PHE A 61 -17.13 -0.91 -0.05
CA PHE A 61 -17.90 -2.13 0.21
C PHE A 61 -18.86 -1.95 1.39
N ARG A 62 -18.42 -1.31 2.49
CA ARG A 62 -19.29 -1.00 3.65
C ARG A 62 -20.43 -0.04 3.30
N LYS A 63 -20.22 0.88 2.37
CA LYS A 63 -21.25 1.79 1.87
C LYS A 63 -22.21 1.15 0.85
N LYS A 64 -22.01 -0.13 0.49
CA LYS A 64 -22.74 -0.84 -0.58
C LYS A 64 -22.64 -0.16 -1.95
N GLU A 65 -21.59 0.64 -2.17
CA GLU A 65 -21.30 1.30 -3.45
C GLU A 65 -20.57 0.36 -4.42
N CYS A 66 -20.10 -0.80 -3.93
CA CYS A 66 -19.26 -1.74 -4.68
C CYS A 66 -19.82 -3.16 -4.63
N SER A 67 -19.73 -3.87 -5.75
CA SER A 67 -20.03 -5.32 -5.79
C SER A 67 -18.98 -6.11 -5.01
N GLY A 68 -19.36 -7.27 -4.48
CA GLY A 68 -18.43 -8.16 -3.77
C GLY A 68 -17.25 -8.60 -4.65
N LEU A 69 -17.47 -8.72 -5.96
CA LEU A 69 -16.42 -9.12 -6.91
C LEU A 69 -15.36 -8.02 -7.11
N SER A 70 -15.78 -6.77 -7.23
CA SER A 70 -14.88 -5.62 -7.34
C SER A 70 -14.13 -5.35 -6.03
N TYR A 71 -14.77 -5.60 -4.88
CA TYR A 71 -14.08 -5.55 -3.59
C TYR A 71 -12.96 -6.59 -3.50
N SER A 72 -13.25 -7.86 -3.78
CA SER A 72 -12.26 -8.94 -3.74
C SER A 72 -11.10 -8.70 -4.71
N PHE A 73 -11.38 -8.16 -5.90
CA PHE A 73 -10.34 -7.79 -6.85
C PHE A 73 -9.44 -6.66 -6.32
N ALA A 74 -10.02 -5.60 -5.76
CA ALA A 74 -9.27 -4.49 -5.18
C ALA A 74 -8.41 -4.94 -3.98
N VAL A 75 -8.96 -5.81 -3.12
CA VAL A 75 -8.21 -6.42 -2.00
C VAL A 75 -7.08 -7.31 -2.52
N GLY A 76 -7.32 -8.12 -3.54
CA GLY A 76 -6.29 -8.96 -4.17
C GLY A 76 -5.13 -8.13 -4.73
N LEU A 77 -5.45 -7.02 -5.41
CA LEU A 77 -4.44 -6.08 -5.89
C LEU A 77 -3.67 -5.41 -4.74
N ALA A 78 -4.36 -4.99 -3.68
CA ALA A 78 -3.71 -4.40 -2.50
C ALA A 78 -2.75 -5.39 -1.83
N VAL A 79 -3.14 -6.66 -1.70
CA VAL A 79 -2.32 -7.74 -1.17
C VAL A 79 -1.10 -8.00 -2.05
N TYR A 80 -1.28 -8.11 -3.36
CA TYR A 80 -0.19 -8.31 -4.32
C TYR A 80 0.81 -7.14 -4.28
N TRP A 81 0.31 -5.91 -4.25
CA TRP A 81 1.14 -4.72 -4.18
C TRP A 81 1.91 -4.64 -2.86
N ALA A 82 1.28 -4.93 -1.73
CA ALA A 82 1.96 -5.02 -0.45
C ALA A 82 3.04 -6.10 -0.45
N PHE A 83 2.77 -7.26 -1.06
CA PHE A 83 3.75 -8.33 -1.16
C PHE A 83 5.02 -7.91 -1.94
N ILE A 84 4.85 -7.19 -3.06
CA ILE A 84 5.98 -6.62 -3.82
C ILE A 84 6.78 -5.63 -2.97
N LEU A 85 6.12 -4.74 -2.22
CA LEU A 85 6.82 -3.81 -1.34
C LEU A 85 7.63 -4.53 -0.26
N GLY A 86 7.06 -5.58 0.34
CA GLY A 86 7.78 -6.43 1.29
C GLY A 86 9.00 -7.08 0.66
N LEU A 87 8.88 -7.58 -0.58
CA LEU A 87 10.01 -8.17 -1.32
C LEU A 87 11.08 -7.12 -1.57
N GLY A 88 10.69 -5.90 -1.96
CA GLY A 88 11.59 -4.77 -2.12
C GLY A 88 12.37 -4.48 -0.83
N MET A 89 11.71 -4.46 0.33
CA MET A 89 12.39 -4.26 1.62
C MET A 89 13.43 -5.34 1.93
N LEU A 90 13.11 -6.62 1.70
CA LEU A 90 14.07 -7.70 1.94
C LEU A 90 15.24 -7.67 0.97
N ASN A 91 15.00 -7.41 -0.32
CA ASN A 91 16.07 -7.34 -1.32
C ASN A 91 16.96 -6.12 -1.10
N LEU A 92 16.41 -4.98 -0.66
CA LEU A 92 17.20 -3.80 -0.31
C LEU A 92 18.18 -4.10 0.83
N ARG A 93 17.83 -5.00 1.74
CA ARG A 93 18.68 -5.45 2.85
C ARG A 93 19.83 -6.35 2.41
N GLU A 94 19.71 -7.07 1.30
CA GLU A 94 20.83 -7.91 0.81
C GLU A 94 21.86 -7.12 -0.01
N VAL A 95 21.53 -5.88 -0.39
CA VAL A 95 22.40 -4.99 -1.19
C VAL A 95 23.15 -3.96 -0.32
N LEU A 96 22.70 -3.73 0.92
CA LEU A 96 23.29 -2.81 1.91
C LEU A 96 24.09 -3.56 2.98
#